data_AF-A0A7W9X0Q8-F1
#
_entry.id   AF-A0A7W9X0Q8-F1
#
_cell.length_a   1.000
_cell.length_b   1.000
_cell.length_c   1.000
_cell.angle_alpha   90.00
_cell.angle_beta   90.00
_cell.angle_gamma   90.00
#
_symmetry.space_group_name_H-M   'P 1'
#
loop_
_entity.id
_entity.type
_entity.pdbx_description
1 polymer ?
#
loop_
_entity_poly.entity_id
_entity_poly.type
_entity_poly.pdbx_seq_one_letter_code
_entity_poly.pdbx_strand_id
1 'polypeptide(L)'
;MKLRSVLLAGLFGVSTTAFGQILSPDGYGKIGFGQRLSAVERQLGQRAAPRPADPACSMVTFKRYPDVRFMVENGVITRADANRIVRNSAGITARMSVKEAQRHRPALQVGPHKYDENGQYLTLAQGKDKALIFEASKGKLQRMRAGIKPAVEYVETCG
;
A
#
# COMPACT_ATOMS: atom_id res chain seq x y z
N MET A 1 -48.58 8.62 44.27
CA MET A 1 -47.37 9.07 43.53
C MET A 1 -46.23 8.11 43.79
N LYS A 2 -45.75 7.41 42.75
CA LYS A 2 -44.36 6.89 42.63
C LYS A 2 -44.17 6.39 41.19
N LEU A 3 -43.68 7.29 40.34
CA LEU A 3 -43.25 7.02 38.97
C LEU A 3 -41.99 6.15 39.04
N ARG A 4 -41.99 4.99 38.38
CA ARG A 4 -40.78 4.17 38.19
C ARG A 4 -40.23 4.44 36.80
N SER A 5 -39.06 5.06 36.77
CA SER A 5 -38.29 5.42 35.59
C SER A 5 -37.85 4.20 34.80
N VAL A 6 -38.09 4.22 33.49
CA VAL A 6 -37.58 3.24 32.52
C VAL A 6 -36.20 3.73 32.05
N LEU A 7 -35.15 2.95 32.31
CA LEU A 7 -33.82 3.16 31.75
C LEU A 7 -33.73 2.44 30.39
N LEU A 8 -33.77 3.18 29.29
CA LEU A 8 -33.36 2.69 27.98
C LEU A 8 -31.82 2.64 27.93
N ALA A 9 -31.26 1.44 27.92
CA ALA A 9 -29.87 1.22 27.57
C ALA A 9 -29.72 1.24 26.03
N GLY A 10 -29.21 2.34 25.49
CA GLY A 10 -28.85 2.45 24.07
C GLY A 10 -27.59 1.66 23.76
N LEU A 11 -27.73 0.55 23.03
CA LEU A 11 -26.62 -0.18 22.43
C LEU A 11 -26.04 0.62 21.26
N PHE A 12 -24.97 1.39 21.50
CA PHE A 12 -24.13 1.91 20.42
C PHE A 12 -23.33 0.76 19.81
N GLY A 13 -23.84 0.22 18.70
CA GLY A 13 -23.09 -0.71 17.86
C GLY A 13 -21.87 0.00 17.28
N VAL A 14 -20.68 -0.34 17.76
CA VAL A 14 -19.42 0.06 17.12
C VAL A 14 -19.29 -0.75 15.84
N SER A 15 -19.73 -0.19 14.72
CA SER A 15 -19.41 -0.74 13.40
C SER A 15 -17.91 -0.58 13.16
N THR A 16 -17.14 -1.62 13.45
CA THR A 16 -15.77 -1.73 12.93
C THR A 16 -15.88 -1.88 11.43
N THR A 17 -15.80 -0.76 10.70
CA THR A 17 -15.56 -0.81 9.26
C THR A 17 -14.28 -1.61 9.08
N ALA A 18 -14.40 -2.82 8.52
CA ALA A 18 -13.27 -3.55 7.99
C ALA A 18 -12.72 -2.68 6.86
N PHE A 19 -11.82 -1.75 7.20
CA PHE A 19 -11.06 -1.01 6.21
C PHE A 19 -10.37 -2.06 5.36
N GLY A 20 -10.89 -2.24 4.15
CA GLY A 20 -10.28 -3.13 3.17
C GLY A 20 -8.82 -2.73 3.05
N GLN A 21 -7.95 -3.71 2.86
CA GLN A 21 -6.54 -3.44 2.62
C GLN A 21 -6.42 -2.78 1.25
N ILE A 22 -6.44 -1.45 1.24
CA ILE A 22 -6.33 -0.61 0.05
C ILE A 22 -4.92 -0.06 0.04
N LEU A 23 -4.20 -0.31 -1.05
CA LEU A 23 -2.89 0.26 -1.30
C LEU A 23 -3.04 1.64 -1.94
N SER A 24 -2.47 2.64 -1.30
CA SER A 24 -2.54 4.05 -1.68
C SER A 24 -1.16 4.68 -1.58
N PRO A 25 -0.93 5.87 -2.15
CA PRO A 25 0.32 6.60 -1.94
C PRO A 25 0.67 6.84 -0.47
N ASP A 26 -0.32 6.87 0.44
CA ASP A 26 -0.10 7.10 1.87
C ASP A 26 0.18 5.84 2.68
N GLY A 27 -0.22 4.66 2.21
CA GLY A 27 -0.11 3.44 3.00
C GLY A 27 -0.93 2.25 2.48
N TYR A 28 -0.90 1.17 3.25
CA TYR A 28 -1.66 -0.06 3.02
C TYR A 28 -2.49 -0.47 4.24
N GLY A 29 -3.82 -0.37 4.12
CA GLY A 29 -4.73 -0.66 5.23
C GLY A 29 -4.42 0.22 6.44
N LYS A 30 -3.98 -0.38 7.56
CA LYS A 30 -3.63 0.37 8.79
C LYS A 30 -2.17 0.85 8.83
N ILE A 31 -1.34 0.47 7.86
CA ILE A 31 0.09 0.83 7.81
C ILE A 31 0.24 2.09 6.98
N GLY A 32 0.69 3.19 7.60
CA GLY A 32 1.08 4.41 6.89
C GLY A 32 2.56 4.40 6.52
N PHE A 33 2.89 4.83 5.31
CA PHE A 33 4.29 5.07 4.94
C PHE A 33 4.85 6.25 5.74
N GLY A 34 6.11 6.14 6.15
CA GLY A 34 6.78 7.08 7.06
C GLY A 34 6.64 6.71 8.55
N GLN A 35 5.85 5.69 8.89
CA GLN A 35 5.76 5.20 10.26
C GLN A 35 6.98 4.33 10.64
N ARG A 36 7.38 4.40 11.92
CA ARG A 36 8.38 3.50 12.49
C ARG A 36 7.84 2.06 12.49
N LEU A 37 8.66 1.11 12.05
CA LEU A 37 8.32 -0.32 12.05
C LEU A 37 7.85 -0.78 13.43
N SER A 38 8.56 -0.38 14.50
CA SER A 38 8.21 -0.76 15.88
C SER A 38 6.84 -0.24 16.33
N ALA A 39 6.40 0.92 15.85
CA ALA A 39 5.07 1.45 16.15
C ALA A 39 3.99 0.64 15.42
N VAL A 40 4.24 0.31 14.15
CA VAL A 40 3.35 -0.54 13.36
C VAL A 40 3.24 -1.94 13.95
N GLU A 41 4.34 -2.55 14.39
CA GLU A 41 4.31 -3.85 15.04
C GLU A 41 3.45 -3.85 16.31
N ARG A 42 3.56 -2.81 17.15
CA ARG A 42 2.69 -2.64 18.33
C ARG A 42 1.24 -2.46 17.92
N GLN A 43 0.96 -1.61 16.95
CA GLN A 43 -0.39 -1.32 16.46
C GLN A 43 -1.08 -2.56 15.88
N LEU A 44 -0.34 -3.45 15.22
CA LEU A 44 -0.87 -4.66 14.62
C LEU A 44 -0.95 -5.84 15.60
N GLY A 45 -0.29 -5.73 16.76
CA GLY A 45 -0.08 -6.85 17.68
C GLY A 45 0.74 -7.97 17.04
N GLN A 46 1.65 -7.62 16.13
CA GLN A 46 2.36 -8.58 15.28
C GLN A 46 3.76 -8.08 14.93
N ARG A 47 4.76 -8.96 14.99
CA ARG A 47 6.11 -8.70 14.48
C ARG A 47 6.21 -8.91 12.98
N ALA A 48 7.05 -8.11 12.34
CA ALA A 48 7.41 -8.29 10.95
C ALA A 48 8.37 -9.48 10.78
N ALA A 49 8.35 -10.11 9.60
CA ALA A 49 9.20 -11.25 9.27
C ALA A 49 9.78 -11.12 7.84
N PRO A 50 11.07 -11.40 7.62
CA PRO A 50 12.09 -11.59 8.67
C PRO A 50 12.28 -10.31 9.49
N ARG A 51 13.00 -10.38 10.61
CA ARG A 51 13.44 -9.14 11.27
C ARG A 51 14.41 -8.41 10.32
N PRO A 52 14.37 -7.07 10.25
CA PRO A 52 15.35 -6.31 9.50
C PRO A 52 16.76 -6.71 9.94
N ALA A 53 17.54 -7.25 9.00
CA ALA A 53 18.93 -7.65 9.24
C ALA A 53 19.86 -6.47 8.99
N ASP A 54 19.58 -5.70 7.94
CA ASP A 54 20.27 -4.45 7.64
C ASP A 54 19.39 -3.26 8.05
N PRO A 55 19.86 -2.40 8.98
CA PRO A 55 19.13 -1.19 9.36
C PRO A 55 18.99 -0.18 8.22
N ALA A 56 19.88 -0.19 7.22
CA ALA A 56 19.82 0.72 6.08
C ALA A 56 18.66 0.39 5.14
N CYS A 57 18.47 -0.88 4.78
CA CYS A 57 17.43 -1.32 3.86
C CYS A 57 17.09 -2.80 4.11
N SER A 58 15.84 -3.10 4.48
CA SER A 58 15.34 -4.47 4.60
C SER A 58 13.94 -4.62 4.03
N MET A 59 13.64 -5.78 3.45
CA MET A 59 12.27 -6.14 3.08
C MET A 59 11.65 -7.04 4.14
N VAL A 60 10.47 -6.68 4.63
CA VAL A 60 9.73 -7.42 5.64
C VAL A 60 8.30 -7.72 5.20
N THR A 61 7.65 -8.65 5.87
CA THR A 61 6.25 -9.00 5.66
C THR A 61 5.50 -9.01 6.98
N PHE A 62 4.19 -8.87 6.87
CA PHE A 62 3.27 -9.12 7.97
C PHE A 62 2.26 -10.16 7.50
N LYS A 63 2.11 -11.28 8.24
CA LYS A 63 1.00 -12.25 8.07
C LYS A 63 -0.37 -11.61 7.84
N ARG A 64 -0.70 -10.49 8.51
CA ARG A 64 -1.96 -9.77 8.28
C ARG A 64 -2.08 -9.19 6.85
N TYR A 65 -0.97 -8.92 6.17
CA TYR A 65 -0.88 -8.33 4.85
C TYR A 65 -0.09 -9.25 3.88
N PRO A 66 -0.64 -10.44 3.54
CA PRO A 66 0.11 -11.50 2.84
C PRO A 66 0.48 -11.15 1.39
N ASP A 67 -0.17 -10.15 0.81
CA ASP A 67 -0.03 -9.81 -0.61
C ASP A 67 1.05 -8.79 -0.91
N VAL A 68 1.67 -8.24 0.14
CA VAL A 68 2.67 -7.18 0.01
C VAL A 68 3.90 -7.45 0.88
N ARG A 69 5.06 -7.01 0.38
CA ARG A 69 6.29 -6.86 1.16
C ARG A 69 6.52 -5.39 1.43
N PHE A 70 7.07 -5.05 2.58
CA PHE A 70 7.35 -3.68 2.98
C PHE A 70 8.85 -3.42 2.98
N MET A 71 9.26 -2.34 2.34
CA MET A 71 10.61 -1.81 2.47
C MET A 71 10.70 -1.03 3.78
N VAL A 72 11.76 -1.30 4.53
CA VAL A 72 12.08 -0.61 5.77
C VAL A 72 13.48 -0.02 5.64
N GLU A 73 13.57 1.29 5.73
CA GLU A 73 14.82 2.03 5.70
C GLU A 73 14.98 2.77 7.03
N ASN A 74 16.11 2.57 7.72
CA ASN A 74 16.39 3.19 9.02
C ASN A 74 15.25 2.99 10.06
N GLY A 75 14.62 1.82 10.01
CA GLY A 75 13.49 1.45 10.87
C GLY A 75 12.16 2.14 10.53
N VAL A 76 12.05 2.77 9.37
CA VAL A 76 10.84 3.43 8.85
C VAL A 76 10.30 2.65 7.66
N ILE A 77 8.99 2.40 7.63
CA ILE A 77 8.35 1.76 6.48
C ILE A 77 8.19 2.80 5.36
N THR A 78 8.92 2.63 4.26
CA THR A 78 8.97 3.62 3.17
C THR A 78 8.21 3.20 1.92
N ARG A 79 8.03 1.90 1.69
CA ARG A 79 7.38 1.35 0.49
C ARG A 79 6.64 0.04 0.79
N ALA A 80 5.60 -0.26 0.03
CA ALA A 80 5.04 -1.59 -0.09
C ALA A 80 5.02 -2.05 -1.55
N ASP A 81 5.44 -3.29 -1.78
CA ASP A 81 5.53 -3.94 -3.08
C ASP A 81 4.56 -5.11 -3.14
N ALA A 82 3.71 -5.14 -4.17
CA ALA A 82 2.76 -6.20 -4.44
C ALA A 82 3.11 -6.88 -5.77
N ASN A 83 3.29 -8.21 -5.75
CA ASN A 83 3.56 -9.02 -6.94
C ASN A 83 2.32 -9.28 -7.81
N ARG A 84 1.20 -8.63 -7.49
CA ARG A 84 -0.04 -8.61 -8.25
C ARG A 84 -0.78 -7.31 -8.00
N ILE A 85 -1.77 -7.01 -8.83
CA ILE A 85 -2.64 -5.86 -8.60
C ILE A 85 -3.61 -6.17 -7.46
N VAL A 86 -3.38 -5.53 -6.31
CA VAL A 86 -4.27 -5.56 -5.14
C VAL A 86 -5.27 -4.40 -5.20
N ARG A 87 -6.26 -4.40 -4.29
CA ARG A 87 -7.18 -3.27 -4.15
C ARG A 87 -6.38 -2.00 -3.87
N ASN A 88 -6.68 -0.93 -4.60
CA ASN A 88 -5.90 0.30 -4.54
C ASN A 88 -6.77 1.55 -4.66
N SER A 89 -6.23 2.68 -4.23
CA SER A 89 -6.93 3.96 -4.22
C SER A 89 -7.18 4.53 -5.62
N ALA A 90 -6.50 4.01 -6.65
CA ALA A 90 -6.69 4.43 -8.04
C ALA A 90 -7.81 3.68 -8.77
N GLY A 91 -8.43 2.67 -8.15
CA GLY A 91 -9.50 1.87 -8.77
C GLY A 91 -9.03 0.93 -9.89
N ILE A 92 -7.71 0.78 -10.06
CA ILE A 92 -7.13 -0.03 -11.14
C ILE A 92 -7.20 -1.51 -10.81
N THR A 93 -7.49 -2.35 -11.80
CA THR A 93 -7.58 -3.82 -11.62
C THR A 93 -6.66 -4.55 -12.61
N ALA A 94 -6.27 -5.80 -12.29
CA ALA A 94 -5.45 -6.64 -13.17
C ALA A 94 -6.10 -6.94 -14.54
N ARG A 95 -7.42 -6.72 -14.68
CA ARG A 95 -8.15 -6.92 -15.94
C ARG A 95 -7.97 -5.76 -16.91
N MET A 96 -7.56 -4.60 -16.43
CA MET A 96 -7.34 -3.43 -17.27
C MET A 96 -6.00 -3.56 -18.01
N SER A 97 -6.02 -3.24 -19.30
CA SER A 97 -4.84 -2.86 -20.05
C SER A 97 -4.29 -1.50 -19.59
N VAL A 98 -3.05 -1.18 -19.96
CA VAL A 98 -2.45 0.15 -19.73
C VAL A 98 -3.34 1.27 -20.25
N LYS A 99 -3.90 1.11 -21.45
CA LYS A 99 -4.77 2.11 -22.09
C LYS A 99 -6.08 2.28 -21.32
N GLU A 100 -6.66 1.20 -20.80
CA GLU A 100 -7.88 1.26 -19.98
C GLU A 100 -7.61 1.90 -18.62
N ALA A 101 -6.51 1.55 -17.97
CA ALA A 101 -6.10 2.14 -16.70
C ALA A 101 -5.92 3.66 -16.83
N GLN A 102 -5.24 4.13 -17.88
CA GLN A 102 -5.05 5.55 -18.13
C GLN A 102 -6.38 6.28 -18.43
N ARG A 103 -7.31 5.64 -19.16
CA ARG A 103 -8.66 6.21 -19.35
C ARG A 103 -9.46 6.27 -18.04
N HIS A 104 -9.36 5.23 -17.21
CA HIS A 104 -10.04 5.16 -15.92
C HIS A 104 -9.50 6.21 -14.93
N ARG A 105 -8.18 6.44 -14.93
CA ARG A 105 -7.50 7.40 -14.08
C ARG A 105 -6.57 8.28 -14.92
N PRO A 106 -7.07 9.38 -15.53
CA PRO A 106 -6.27 10.26 -16.39
C PRO A 106 -5.05 10.91 -15.71
N ALA A 107 -5.03 10.96 -14.38
CA ALA A 107 -3.88 11.41 -13.60
C ALA A 107 -2.69 10.43 -13.59
N LEU A 108 -2.84 9.21 -14.13
CA LEU A 108 -1.73 8.28 -14.32
C LEU A 108 -0.79 8.77 -15.42
N GLN A 109 0.46 8.99 -15.05
CA GLN A 109 1.54 9.26 -15.99
C GLN A 109 2.14 7.95 -16.46
N VAL A 110 2.20 7.74 -17.78
CA VAL A 110 2.75 6.53 -18.39
C VAL A 110 4.18 6.82 -18.87
N GLY A 111 5.13 5.98 -18.48
CA GLY A 111 6.53 6.08 -18.91
C GLY A 111 7.14 4.71 -19.18
N PRO A 112 8.27 4.64 -19.90
CA PRO A 112 8.94 3.38 -20.19
C PRO A 112 9.47 2.72 -18.91
N HIS A 113 9.45 1.39 -18.86
CA HIS A 113 10.12 0.64 -17.80
C HIS A 113 11.65 0.68 -18.00
N LYS A 114 12.41 0.71 -16.91
CA LYS A 114 13.87 0.91 -16.97
C LYS A 114 14.62 -0.27 -17.63
N TYR A 115 14.13 -1.49 -17.42
CA TYR A 115 14.81 -2.73 -17.83
C TYR A 115 13.97 -3.66 -18.72
N ASP A 116 12.71 -3.33 -18.99
CA ASP A 116 11.83 -4.15 -19.83
C ASP A 116 11.45 -3.30 -21.03
N GLU A 117 11.94 -3.67 -22.21
CA GLU A 117 11.68 -2.96 -23.46
C GLU A 117 10.19 -2.90 -23.82
N ASN A 118 9.42 -3.89 -23.36
CA ASN A 118 7.97 -3.96 -23.52
C ASN A 118 7.24 -3.50 -22.25
N GLY A 119 7.97 -2.96 -21.28
CA GLY A 119 7.49 -2.60 -19.97
C GLY A 119 7.10 -1.13 -19.88
N GLN A 120 6.13 -0.84 -19.01
CA GLN A 120 5.67 0.51 -18.74
C GLN A 120 5.42 0.71 -17.24
N TYR A 121 5.75 1.89 -16.75
CA TYR A 121 5.28 2.38 -15.45
C TYR A 121 4.02 3.23 -15.65
N LEU A 122 3.03 3.04 -14.78
CA LEU A 122 1.90 3.94 -14.63
C LEU A 122 1.96 4.54 -13.23
N THR A 123 2.25 5.84 -13.15
CA THR A 123 2.53 6.52 -11.89
C THR A 123 1.40 7.46 -11.53
N LEU A 124 0.79 7.25 -10.37
CA LEU A 124 -0.08 8.20 -9.70
C LEU A 124 0.71 8.90 -8.60
N ALA A 125 1.19 10.11 -8.88
CA ALA A 125 1.86 10.94 -7.88
C ALA A 125 0.85 11.52 -6.88
N GLN A 126 1.27 11.69 -5.63
CA GLN A 126 0.55 12.42 -4.61
C GLN A 126 1.50 13.42 -3.95
N GLY A 127 1.30 14.71 -4.26
CA GLY A 127 2.24 15.75 -3.88
C GLY A 127 3.64 15.51 -4.47
N LYS A 128 4.67 15.98 -3.77
CA LYS A 128 6.06 15.85 -4.22
C LYS A 128 6.69 14.52 -3.80
N ASP A 129 6.19 13.91 -2.73
CA ASP A 129 6.97 12.91 -1.98
C ASP A 129 6.35 11.52 -1.97
N LYS A 130 5.17 11.30 -2.56
CA LYS A 130 4.50 9.99 -2.52
C LYS A 130 3.99 9.57 -3.88
N ALA A 131 3.92 8.26 -4.10
CA ALA A 131 3.37 7.71 -5.33
C ALA A 131 2.72 6.34 -5.13
N LEU A 132 1.84 6.00 -6.06
CA LEU A 132 1.40 4.65 -6.37
C LEU A 132 1.81 4.35 -7.81
N ILE A 133 2.61 3.32 -8.02
CA ILE A 133 3.18 2.93 -9.32
C ILE A 133 2.69 1.54 -9.67
N PHE A 134 2.19 1.38 -10.89
CA PHE A 134 1.92 0.09 -11.50
C PHE A 134 2.99 -0.24 -12.51
N GLU A 135 3.32 -1.52 -12.61
CA GLU A 135 4.21 -2.04 -13.62
C GLU A 135 3.42 -2.90 -14.59
N ALA A 136 3.59 -2.61 -15.86
CA ALA A 136 3.02 -3.37 -16.95
C ALA A 136 4.12 -3.96 -17.82
N SER A 137 3.82 -5.09 -18.46
CA SER A 137 4.62 -5.64 -19.56
C SER A 137 3.68 -6.12 -20.65
N LYS A 138 4.01 -5.82 -21.91
CA LYS A 138 3.17 -6.14 -23.09
C LYS A 138 1.73 -5.63 -22.92
N GLY A 139 1.59 -4.44 -22.35
CA GLY A 139 0.30 -3.77 -22.13
C GLY A 139 -0.57 -4.34 -20.98
N LYS A 140 -0.08 -5.32 -20.22
CA LYS A 140 -0.80 -5.94 -19.08
C LYS A 140 -0.19 -5.53 -17.76
N LEU A 141 -1.02 -5.14 -16.79
CA LEU A 141 -0.60 -4.79 -15.43
C LEU A 141 -0.22 -6.06 -14.65
N GLN A 142 0.96 -6.06 -14.04
CA GLN A 142 1.52 -7.25 -13.37
C GLN A 142 1.81 -7.00 -11.90
N ARG A 143 2.45 -5.87 -11.57
CA ARG A 143 2.90 -5.54 -10.22
C ARG A 143 2.49 -4.12 -9.86
N MET A 144 2.52 -3.82 -8.57
CA MET A 144 2.33 -2.45 -8.12
C MET A 144 3.11 -2.20 -6.83
N ARG A 145 3.52 -0.95 -6.64
CA ARG A 145 4.18 -0.49 -5.43
C ARG A 145 3.68 0.89 -5.05
N ALA A 146 3.65 1.19 -3.76
CA ALA A 146 3.34 2.52 -3.27
C ALA A 146 4.26 2.89 -2.12
N GLY A 147 4.50 4.18 -1.94
CA GLY A 147 5.47 4.61 -0.94
C GLY A 147 5.87 6.07 -1.06
N ILE A 148 6.90 6.39 -0.30
CA ILE A 148 7.54 7.71 -0.23
C ILE A 148 8.74 7.74 -1.19
N LYS A 149 9.03 8.89 -1.78
CA LYS A 149 10.22 9.14 -2.59
C LYS A 149 11.45 9.37 -1.71
N PRO A 150 12.64 8.93 -2.12
CA PRO A 150 12.93 8.26 -3.40
C PRO A 150 12.61 6.75 -3.43
N ALA A 151 12.32 6.12 -2.28
CA ALA A 151 12.16 4.66 -2.16
C ALA A 151 11.17 4.04 -3.16
N VAL A 152 10.01 4.67 -3.37
CA VAL A 152 8.99 4.19 -4.31
C VAL A 152 9.45 4.22 -5.78
N GLU A 153 10.43 5.06 -6.12
CA GLU A 153 10.93 5.19 -7.49
C GLU A 153 12.03 4.19 -7.82
N TYR A 154 12.64 3.55 -6.82
CA TYR A 154 13.62 2.49 -7.05
C TYR A 154 12.99 1.32 -7.79
N VAL A 155 13.76 0.75 -8.73
CA VAL A 155 13.40 -0.49 -9.41
C VAL A 155 13.73 -1.70 -8.52
N GLU A 156 14.86 -1.62 -7.80
CA GLU A 156 15.32 -2.69 -6.92
C GLU A 156 14.61 -2.68 -5.55
N THR A 157 14.64 -3.84 -4.90
CA THR A 157 14.26 -4.02 -3.49
C THR A 157 15.52 -4.12 -2.63
N CYS A 158 15.38 -4.10 -1.30
CA CYS A 158 16.47 -4.49 -0.41
C CYS A 158 16.62 -6.01 -0.38
N GLY A 159 17.86 -6.49 -0.23
CA GLY A 159 18.18 -7.90 0.07
C GLY A 159 18.05 -8.81 -1.14
#